data_AF-A0A8K1FBR1-F1
#
_entry.id   AF-A0A8K1FBR1-F1
#
_cell.length_a   1.000
_cell.length_b   1.000
_cell.length_c   1.000
_cell.angle_alpha   90.00
_cell.angle_beta   90.00
_cell.angle_gamma   90.00
#
_symmetry.space_group_name_H-M   'P 1'
#
loop_
_entity.id
_entity.type
_entity.pdbx_description
1 polymer ?
#
loop_
_entity_poly.entity_id
_entity_poly.type
_entity_poly.pdbx_seq_one_letter_code
_entity_poly.pdbx_strand_id
1 'polypeptide(L)'
;MDGLPSEPPGDANPETQARIARFLEMQRNGKGNQTFQDNLQTKKDVANPYILDKVVEYFGIDELQSNFAPEVFDPHGLPLHEFSDKIAMEQKKHADDQAQRLHASQFQRNEVQFVSAKQPE
;
A
#
# COMPACT_ATOMS: atom_id res chain seq x y z
N MET A 1 -32.56 8.86 -12.67
CA MET A 1 -31.49 8.20 -13.46
C MET A 1 -30.47 9.25 -13.90
N ASP A 2 -30.20 10.28 -13.08
CA ASP A 2 -29.28 11.37 -13.44
C ASP A 2 -27.96 11.11 -12.72
N GLY A 3 -26.94 10.67 -13.47
CA GLY A 3 -25.62 10.39 -12.90
C GLY A 3 -24.75 9.40 -13.70
N LEU A 4 -25.29 8.73 -14.73
CA LEU A 4 -24.48 7.94 -15.64
C LEU A 4 -24.02 8.80 -16.83
N PRO A 5 -22.77 8.63 -17.31
CA PRO A 5 -22.32 9.27 -18.53
C PRO A 5 -23.17 8.79 -19.71
N SER A 6 -23.29 9.64 -20.74
CA SER A 6 -23.94 9.27 -21.99
C SER A 6 -23.23 8.07 -22.61
N GLU A 7 -23.99 7.19 -23.27
CA GLU A 7 -23.40 6.04 -23.95
C GLU A 7 -22.29 6.48 -24.92
N PRO A 8 -21.15 5.76 -24.93
CA PRO A 8 -20.06 6.08 -25.83
C PRO A 8 -20.53 5.94 -27.28
N PRO A 9 -20.14 6.87 -28.18
CA PRO A 9 -20.52 6.79 -29.58
C PRO A 9 -19.79 5.65 -30.30
N GLY A 10 -20.50 4.91 -31.14
CA GLY A 10 -19.96 3.85 -32.00
C GLY A 10 -20.47 2.46 -31.65
N ASP A 11 -20.37 1.55 -32.62
CA ASP A 11 -20.74 0.15 -32.40
C ASP A 11 -19.68 -0.55 -31.54
N ALA A 12 -20.14 -1.37 -30.60
CA ALA A 12 -19.25 -2.22 -29.84
C ALA A 12 -18.54 -3.21 -30.77
N ASN A 13 -17.28 -3.56 -30.44
CA ASN A 13 -16.49 -4.50 -31.23
C ASN A 13 -17.29 -5.81 -31.47
N PRO A 14 -17.54 -6.20 -32.73
CA PRO A 14 -18.40 -7.33 -33.06
C PRO A 14 -17.83 -8.67 -32.55
N GLU A 15 -16.51 -8.81 -32.47
CA GLU A 15 -15.87 -10.01 -31.94
C GLU A 15 -16.12 -10.12 -30.43
N THR A 16 -15.96 -9.02 -29.70
CA THR A 16 -16.25 -8.97 -28.26
C THR A 16 -17.73 -9.27 -27.99
N GLN A 17 -18.63 -8.66 -28.77
CA GLN A 17 -20.08 -8.91 -28.66
C GLN A 17 -20.43 -10.38 -28.92
N ALA A 18 -19.84 -11.01 -29.93
CA ALA A 18 -20.04 -12.44 -30.20
C ALA A 18 -19.53 -13.34 -29.08
N ARG A 19 -18.36 -13.03 -28.49
CA ARG A 19 -17.81 -13.75 -27.33
C ARG A 19 -18.73 -13.65 -26.11
N ILE A 20 -19.23 -12.45 -25.81
CA ILE A 20 -20.16 -12.20 -24.71
C ILE A 20 -21.47 -12.97 -24.96
N ALA A 21 -22.03 -12.88 -26.17
CA ALA A 21 -23.27 -13.59 -26.52
C ALA A 21 -23.14 -15.11 -26.31
N ARG A 22 -22.03 -15.71 -26.77
CA ARG A 22 -21.74 -17.14 -26.55
C ARG A 22 -21.64 -17.49 -25.06
N PHE A 23 -20.99 -16.64 -24.27
CA PHE A 23 -20.88 -16.86 -22.82
C PHE A 23 -22.25 -16.82 -22.14
N LEU A 24 -23.08 -15.84 -22.48
CA LEU A 24 -24.44 -15.71 -21.95
C LEU A 24 -25.33 -16.91 -22.34
N GLU A 25 -25.22 -17.40 -23.56
CA GLU A 25 -25.92 -18.61 -23.99
C GLU A 25 -25.51 -19.84 -23.16
N MET A 26 -24.20 -20.01 -22.92
CA MET A 26 -23.67 -21.10 -22.10
C MET A 26 -24.12 -21.02 -20.64
N GLN A 27 -24.22 -19.81 -20.08
CA GLN A 27 -24.79 -19.57 -18.75
C GLN A 27 -26.27 -19.93 -18.69
N ARG A 28 -27.08 -19.50 -19.66
CA ARG A 28 -28.53 -19.79 -19.74
C ARG A 28 -28.81 -21.29 -19.85
N ASN A 29 -27.92 -22.04 -20.49
CA ASN A 29 -28.02 -23.49 -20.64
C ASN A 29 -27.55 -24.28 -19.40
N GLY A 30 -27.25 -23.61 -18.28
CA GLY A 30 -26.89 -24.23 -17.00
C GLY A 30 -25.47 -24.80 -16.93
N LYS A 31 -24.62 -24.55 -17.93
CA LYS A 31 -23.25 -25.08 -18.03
C LYS A 31 -22.14 -24.02 -17.83
N GLY A 32 -22.49 -22.77 -17.53
CA GLY A 32 -21.57 -21.63 -17.63
C GLY A 32 -20.72 -21.38 -16.39
N ASN A 33 -21.34 -21.08 -15.25
CA ASN A 33 -20.62 -20.53 -14.09
C ASN A 33 -20.05 -21.58 -13.15
N GLN A 34 -20.82 -22.62 -12.82
CA GLN A 34 -20.36 -23.70 -11.96
C GLN A 34 -19.22 -24.46 -12.64
N THR A 35 -19.44 -24.85 -13.89
CA THR A 35 -18.46 -25.61 -14.66
C THR A 35 -17.15 -24.85 -14.89
N PHE A 36 -17.17 -23.53 -15.14
CA PHE A 36 -15.92 -22.77 -15.30
C PHE A 36 -15.14 -22.68 -14.00
N GLN A 37 -15.79 -22.33 -12.89
CA GLN A 37 -15.15 -22.22 -11.59
C GLN A 37 -14.62 -23.58 -11.11
N ASP A 38 -15.37 -24.67 -11.31
CA ASP A 38 -14.96 -26.03 -10.96
C ASP A 38 -13.74 -26.47 -11.79
N ASN A 39 -13.76 -26.19 -13.10
CA ASN A 39 -12.60 -26.46 -13.98
C ASN A 39 -11.40 -25.58 -13.64
N LEU A 40 -11.61 -24.39 -13.09
CA LEU A 40 -10.53 -23.54 -12.62
C LEU A 40 -9.93 -24.16 -11.35
N GLN A 41 -10.74 -24.43 -10.32
CA GLN A 41 -10.29 -24.99 -9.04
C GLN A 41 -9.59 -26.36 -9.16
N THR A 42 -9.92 -27.16 -10.18
CA THR A 42 -9.25 -28.45 -10.44
C THR A 42 -7.85 -28.30 -11.05
N LYS A 43 -7.51 -27.15 -11.64
CA LYS A 43 -6.17 -26.91 -12.20
C LYS A 43 -5.18 -26.67 -11.07
N LYS A 44 -4.13 -27.48 -11.02
CA LYS A 44 -3.06 -27.37 -10.01
C LYS A 44 -2.36 -26.02 -10.02
N ASP A 45 -2.23 -25.41 -11.20
CA ASP A 45 -1.54 -24.14 -11.37
C ASP A 45 -2.26 -22.99 -10.65
N VAL A 46 -3.60 -23.02 -10.60
CA VAL A 46 -4.40 -21.98 -9.92
C VAL A 46 -4.78 -22.34 -8.48
N ALA A 47 -4.60 -23.60 -8.08
CA ALA A 47 -4.74 -24.05 -6.70
C ALA A 47 -3.53 -23.67 -5.82
N ASN A 48 -2.42 -23.22 -6.43
CA ASN A 48 -1.25 -22.73 -5.73
C ASN A 48 -1.54 -21.33 -5.14
N PRO A 49 -1.47 -21.12 -3.82
CA PRO A 49 -1.70 -19.80 -3.22
C PRO A 49 -0.73 -18.71 -3.72
N TYR A 50 0.44 -19.09 -4.28
CA TYR A 50 1.43 -18.16 -4.83
C TYR A 50 1.26 -17.87 -6.33
N ILE A 51 0.24 -18.42 -7.00
CA ILE A 51 0.04 -18.16 -8.43
C ILE A 51 -0.31 -16.70 -8.71
N LEU A 52 -1.02 -16.05 -7.78
CA LEU A 52 -1.45 -14.66 -7.94
C LEU A 52 -0.24 -13.73 -8.01
N ASP A 53 0.75 -13.90 -7.14
CA ASP A 53 2.02 -13.14 -7.18
C ASP A 53 2.69 -13.26 -8.55
N LYS A 54 2.68 -14.45 -9.15
CA LYS A 54 3.24 -14.69 -10.50
C LYS A 54 2.41 -14.07 -11.61
N VAL A 55 1.10 -14.03 -11.48
CA VAL A 55 0.21 -13.35 -12.43
C VAL A 55 0.46 -11.84 -12.37
N VAL A 56 0.51 -11.26 -11.17
CA VAL A 56 0.83 -9.85 -10.96
C VAL A 56 2.19 -9.51 -11.58
N GLU A 57 3.23 -10.27 -11.26
CA GLU A 57 4.59 -10.11 -11.80
C GLU A 57 4.61 -10.23 -13.34
N TYR A 58 3.94 -11.25 -13.90
CA TYR A 58 3.96 -11.54 -15.33
C TYR A 58 3.22 -10.49 -16.16
N PHE A 59 2.06 -10.02 -15.69
CA PHE A 59 1.27 -9.02 -16.38
C PHE A 59 1.67 -7.58 -16.02
N GLY A 60 2.62 -7.39 -15.10
CA GLY A 60 3.06 -6.08 -14.64
C GLY A 60 1.93 -5.29 -13.99
N ILE A 61 1.07 -5.96 -13.23
CA ILE A 61 -0.06 -5.33 -12.57
C ILE A 61 0.47 -4.53 -11.37
N ASP A 62 0.13 -3.26 -11.30
CA ASP A 62 0.35 -2.46 -10.09
C ASP A 62 -0.77 -2.77 -9.09
N GLU A 63 -0.42 -3.45 -8.00
CA GLU A 63 -1.37 -3.89 -6.97
C GLU A 63 -2.04 -2.72 -6.24
N LEU A 64 -1.40 -1.56 -6.22
CA LEU A 64 -1.91 -0.36 -5.57
C LEU A 64 -2.63 0.57 -6.55
N GLN A 65 -2.72 0.21 -7.84
CA GLN A 65 -3.29 1.06 -8.87
C GLN A 65 -4.73 1.46 -8.53
N SER A 66 -5.07 2.72 -8.81
CA SER A 66 -6.40 3.27 -8.67
C SER A 66 -7.10 3.46 -10.02
N ASN A 67 -8.44 3.50 -10.00
CA ASN A 67 -9.24 3.97 -11.13
C ASN A 67 -9.37 5.51 -11.18
N PHE A 68 -8.84 6.21 -10.17
CA PHE A 68 -8.77 7.66 -10.13
C PHE A 68 -7.55 8.18 -10.88
N ALA A 69 -7.65 9.41 -11.40
CA ALA A 69 -6.51 10.12 -11.94
C ALA A 69 -5.49 10.40 -10.80
N PRO A 70 -4.17 10.33 -11.06
CA PRO A 70 -3.14 10.54 -10.03
C PRO A 70 -3.25 11.89 -9.31
N GLU A 71 -3.77 12.93 -9.99
CA GLU A 71 -3.99 14.25 -9.40
C GLU A 71 -5.08 14.23 -8.31
N VAL A 72 -5.99 13.25 -8.37
CA VAL A 72 -7.05 13.05 -7.37
C VAL A 72 -6.56 12.09 -6.27
N PHE A 73 -5.92 11.00 -6.67
CA PHE A 73 -5.38 10.02 -5.76
C PHE A 73 -4.22 9.27 -6.41
N ASP A 74 -3.00 9.53 -5.90
CA ASP A 74 -1.81 8.77 -6.24
C ASP A 74 -1.52 7.74 -5.13
N PRO A 75 -1.72 6.44 -5.38
CA PRO A 75 -1.42 5.39 -4.41
C PRO A 75 0.06 5.31 -4.03
N HIS A 76 0.95 5.84 -4.88
CA HIS A 76 2.40 5.91 -4.65
C HIS A 76 2.86 7.31 -4.23
N GLY A 77 1.93 8.24 -4.03
CA GLY A 77 2.20 9.64 -3.76
C GLY A 77 2.68 9.94 -2.33
N LEU A 78 2.78 8.93 -1.46
CA LEU A 78 3.18 9.11 -0.07
C LEU A 78 4.64 9.61 0.00
N PRO A 79 4.92 10.77 0.63
CA PRO A 79 6.28 11.26 0.77
C PRO A 79 7.15 10.34 1.63
N LEU A 80 8.44 10.25 1.31
CA LEU A 80 9.37 9.33 1.99
C LEU A 80 9.41 9.49 3.52
N HIS A 81 9.28 10.72 4.02
CA HIS A 81 9.33 11.02 5.45
C HIS A 81 8.07 10.55 6.23
N GLU A 82 6.98 10.25 5.53
CA GLU A 82 5.73 9.79 6.12
C GLU A 82 5.67 8.25 6.25
N PHE A 83 6.66 7.53 5.72
CA PHE A 83 6.75 6.08 5.90
C PHE A 83 7.08 5.74 7.35
N SER A 84 6.48 4.66 7.85
CA SER A 84 6.65 4.16 9.21
C SER A 84 8.12 4.06 9.63
N ASP A 85 8.99 3.60 8.74
CA ASP A 85 10.40 3.37 9.02
C ASP A 85 11.16 4.69 9.23
N LYS A 86 10.81 5.74 8.46
CA LYS A 86 11.39 7.07 8.62
C LYS A 86 10.89 7.74 9.89
N ILE A 87 9.60 7.65 10.16
CA ILE A 87 9.00 8.15 11.40
C ILE A 87 9.65 7.49 12.62
N ALA A 88 9.81 6.16 12.62
CA ALA A 88 10.44 5.42 13.70
C ALA A 88 11.91 5.83 13.90
N MET A 89 12.65 6.05 12.81
CA MET A 89 14.03 6.50 12.85
C MET A 89 14.15 7.91 13.47
N GLU A 90 13.29 8.84 13.08
CA GLU A 90 13.25 10.20 13.64
C GLU A 90 12.85 10.20 15.11
N GLN A 91 11.84 9.42 15.49
CA GLN A 91 11.42 9.27 16.88
C GLN A 91 12.55 8.72 17.75
N LYS A 92 13.28 7.70 17.27
CA LYS A 92 14.44 7.15 17.97
C LYS A 92 15.53 8.21 18.16
N LYS A 93 15.87 8.94 17.09
CA LYS A 93 16.86 10.02 17.15
C LYS A 93 16.46 11.09 18.19
N HIS A 94 15.20 11.50 18.19
CA HIS A 94 14.68 12.45 19.18
C HIS A 94 14.78 11.92 20.61
N ALA A 95 14.48 10.65 20.84
CA ALA A 95 14.60 10.01 22.15
C ALA A 95 16.07 9.96 22.63
N ASP A 96 16.99 9.58 21.74
CA ASP A 96 18.43 9.53 22.04
C ASP A 96 19.00 10.92 22.37
N ASP A 97 18.62 11.95 21.61
CA ASP A 97 19.02 13.34 21.86
C ASP A 97 18.49 13.85 23.22
N GLN A 98 17.26 13.50 23.58
CA GLN A 98 16.70 13.83 24.90
C GLN A 98 17.45 13.13 26.03
N ALA A 99 17.75 11.83 25.87
CA ALA A 99 18.51 11.07 26.85
C ALA A 99 19.90 11.66 27.06
N GLN A 100 20.61 12.04 25.99
CA GLN A 100 21.93 12.68 26.07
C GLN A 100 21.88 14.03 26.77
N ARG A 101 20.86 14.86 26.51
CA ARG A 101 20.67 16.16 27.20
C ARG A 101 20.42 15.98 28.69
N LEU A 102 19.58 15.02 29.06
CA LEU A 102 19.32 14.68 30.46
C LEU A 102 20.61 14.19 31.13
N HIS A 103 21.34 13.29 30.48
CA HIS A 103 22.63 12.80 30.95
C HIS A 103 23.60 13.96 31.18
N ALA A 104 23.83 14.83 30.18
CA ALA A 104 24.69 16.01 30.28
C ALA A 104 24.28 16.97 31.42
N SER A 105 22.98 17.20 31.61
CA SER A 105 22.49 18.05 32.71
C SER A 105 22.69 17.42 34.09
N GLN A 106 22.72 16.09 34.21
CA GLN A 106 23.06 15.39 35.46
C GLN A 106 24.55 15.55 35.81
N PHE A 107 25.47 15.49 34.84
CA PHE A 107 26.90 15.74 35.11
C PHE A 107 27.15 17.18 35.58
N GLN A 108 26.49 18.17 34.98
CA GLN A 108 26.63 19.57 35.39
C GLN A 108 26.07 19.85 36.80
N ARG A 109 25.04 19.13 37.26
CA ARG A 109 24.52 19.28 38.62
C ARG A 109 25.40 18.68 39.72
N ASN A 110 26.28 17.75 39.38
CA ASN A 110 27.13 17.06 40.37
C ASN A 110 28.51 17.73 40.56
N GLU A 111 28.79 18.84 39.87
CA GLU A 111 30.04 19.60 40.02
C GLU A 111 29.89 20.66 41.13
N VAL A 112 30.22 20.29 42.37
CA VAL A 112 30.21 21.21 43.53
C VAL A 112 31.59 21.85 43.70
N GLN A 113 31.71 23.15 43.46
CA GLN A 113 32.95 23.91 43.71
C GLN A 113 33.04 24.35 45.17
N PHE A 114 34.03 23.83 45.90
CA PHE A 114 34.35 24.28 47.26
C PHE A 114 35.26 25.50 47.21
N VAL A 115 34.71 26.66 47.56
CA VAL A 115 35.52 27.87 47.78
C VAL A 115 36.10 27.85 49.20
N SER A 116 37.43 27.88 49.31
CA SER A 116 38.13 27.97 50.60
C SER A 116 38.05 29.41 51.12
N ALA A 117 37.58 29.58 52.35
CA ALA A 117 37.43 30.88 52.99
C ALA A 117 38.80 31.52 53.24
N LYS A 118 39.02 32.74 52.74
CA LYS A 118 40.18 33.57 53.08
C LYS A 118 40.09 33.98 54.55
N GLN A 119 41.09 33.62 55.34
CA GLN A 119 41.27 34.12 56.70
C GLN A 119 41.58 35.62 56.66
N PRO A 120 40.92 36.44 57.51
CA PRO A 120 41.28 37.85 57.66
C PRO A 120 42.54 37.99 58.54
N GLU A 121 43.47 38.85 58.11
CA GLU A 121 44.57 39.40 58.92
C GLU A 121 44.07 40.36 60.00
#